data_AF-A0A937WRE1-F1
#
_entry.id   AF-A0A937WRE1-F1
#
_cell.length_a   1.000
_cell.length_b   1.000
_cell.length_c   1.000
_cell.angle_alpha   90.00
_cell.angle_beta   90.00
_cell.angle_gamma   90.00
#
_symmetry.space_group_name_H-M   'P 1'
#
loop_
_entity.id
_entity.type
_entity.pdbx_description
1 polymer ?
#
loop_
_entity_poly.entity_id
_entity_poly.type
_entity_poly.pdbx_seq_one_letter_code
_entity_poly.pdbx_strand_id
1 'polypeptide(L)'
;MIGLYIIKESFSLGKEAVDSFLDVSAGREIEEKIKSVTKRLNIEVFSLKTQKKGSIITTSLEIKLPSSLSVEKATNISNKLREDLMNNINNLRFVTIQIKSHEVGTQFFKPSLGRGFGWQRRGKFKGEIKKAFGRGPGGYCICSECDYNIEHQRGIPCSTFKCPKCKINLERR
;
A
#
# COMPACT_ATOMS: atom_id res chain seq x y z
N MET A 1 30.76 -38.70 38.84
CA MET A 1 31.02 -37.78 37.71
C MET A 1 30.00 -37.89 36.57
N ILE A 2 29.64 -39.10 36.12
CA ILE A 2 28.73 -39.29 34.96
C ILE A 2 27.34 -38.65 35.17
N GLY A 3 26.76 -38.74 36.37
CA GLY A 3 25.45 -38.13 36.66
C GLY A 3 25.44 -36.60 36.48
N LEU A 4 26.47 -35.89 36.93
CA LEU A 4 26.61 -34.44 36.71
C LEU A 4 26.78 -34.09 35.23
N TYR A 5 27.47 -34.95 34.47
CA TYR A 5 27.61 -34.79 33.03
C TYR A 5 26.27 -34.97 32.32
N ILE A 6 25.50 -36.02 32.66
CA ILE A 6 24.16 -36.27 32.09
C ILE A 6 23.22 -35.12 32.41
N ILE A 7 23.22 -34.60 33.64
CA ILE A 7 22.38 -33.47 34.03
C ILE A 7 22.77 -32.22 33.23
N LYS A 8 24.06 -31.92 33.10
CA LYS A 8 24.55 -30.79 32.29
C LYS A 8 24.14 -30.93 30.82
N GLU A 9 24.30 -32.12 30.25
CA GLU A 9 23.94 -32.41 28.87
C GLU A 9 22.43 -32.32 28.64
N SER A 10 21.63 -32.86 29.54
CA SER A 10 20.16 -32.77 29.51
C SER A 10 19.69 -31.32 29.56
N PHE A 11 20.34 -30.49 30.37
CA PHE A 11 20.02 -29.06 30.47
C PHE A 11 20.40 -28.31 29.19
N SER A 12 21.52 -28.66 28.55
CA SER A 12 21.94 -28.09 27.27
C SER A 12 20.96 -28.43 26.15
N LEU A 13 20.61 -29.71 26.02
CA LEU A 13 19.64 -30.19 25.03
C LEU A 13 18.25 -29.58 25.26
N GLY A 14 17.82 -29.48 26.52
CA GLY A 14 16.56 -28.84 26.90
C GLY A 14 16.53 -27.37 26.50
N LYS A 15 17.63 -26.63 26.71
CA LYS A 15 17.74 -25.23 26.31
C LYS A 15 17.64 -25.07 24.79
N GLU A 16 18.35 -25.88 24.02
CA GLU A 16 18.31 -25.83 22.54
C GLU A 16 16.92 -26.14 21.97
N ALA A 17 16.22 -27.10 22.58
CA ALA A 17 14.85 -27.43 22.21
C ALA A 17 13.91 -26.24 22.46
N VAL A 18 13.98 -25.63 23.64
CA VAL A 18 13.15 -24.46 24.01
C VAL A 18 13.46 -23.24 23.13
N ASP A 19 14.74 -22.98 22.85
CA ASP A 19 15.17 -21.87 21.99
C ASP A 19 14.58 -21.98 20.57
N SER A 20 14.40 -23.21 20.07
CA SER A 20 13.80 -23.46 18.75
C SER A 20 12.28 -23.21 18.73
N PHE A 21 11.60 -23.37 19.86
CA PHE A 21 10.15 -23.12 19.97
C PHE A 21 9.81 -21.65 20.21
N LEU A 22 10.67 -20.91 20.92
CA LEU A 22 10.38 -19.55 21.37
C LEU A 22 10.76 -18.45 20.38
N ASP A 23 11.01 -18.78 19.10
CA ASP A 23 11.37 -17.81 18.05
C ASP A 23 12.50 -16.86 18.51
N VAL A 24 13.51 -17.40 19.20
CA VAL A 24 14.61 -16.62 19.80
C VAL A 24 15.41 -15.90 18.70
N SER A 25 15.82 -14.65 18.95
CA SER A 25 16.67 -13.90 18.01
C SER A 25 17.94 -14.67 17.67
N ALA A 26 18.40 -14.54 16.43
CA ALA A 26 19.61 -15.21 15.95
C ALA A 26 20.90 -14.70 16.62
N GLY A 27 20.82 -13.62 17.41
CA GLY A 27 21.92 -13.05 18.16
C GLY A 27 22.50 -11.80 17.49
N ARG A 28 23.19 -10.98 18.30
CA ARG A 28 23.67 -9.64 17.90
C ARG A 28 24.67 -9.70 16.74
N GLU A 29 25.55 -10.69 16.71
CA GLU A 29 26.56 -10.84 15.66
C GLU A 29 25.95 -11.00 14.25
N ILE A 30 24.88 -11.77 14.15
CA ILE A 30 24.19 -12.01 12.87
C ILE A 30 23.42 -10.76 12.45
N GLU A 31 22.75 -10.09 13.39
CA GLU A 31 22.05 -8.83 13.13
C GLU A 31 23.01 -7.72 12.67
N GLU A 32 24.20 -7.62 13.26
CA GLU A 32 25.25 -6.68 12.83
C GLU A 32 25.78 -7.01 11.43
N LYS A 33 26.00 -8.28 11.12
CA LYS A 33 26.36 -8.72 9.76
C LYS A 33 25.28 -8.31 8.75
N ILE A 34 24.00 -8.57 9.04
CA ILE A 34 22.88 -8.16 8.17
C ILE A 34 22.90 -6.63 7.96
N LYS A 35 23.06 -5.85 9.04
CA LYS A 35 23.16 -4.38 8.97
C LYS A 35 24.34 -3.91 8.11
N SER A 36 25.48 -4.58 8.18
CA SER A 36 26.64 -4.24 7.36
C SER A 36 26.40 -4.51 5.87
N VAL A 37 25.71 -5.61 5.53
CA VAL A 37 25.35 -5.96 4.15
C VAL A 37 24.39 -4.91 3.58
N THR A 38 23.35 -4.54 4.33
CA THR A 38 22.36 -3.56 3.87
C THR A 38 22.94 -2.15 3.73
N LYS A 39 23.86 -1.77 4.63
CA LYS A 39 24.56 -0.47 4.56
C LYS A 39 25.44 -0.36 3.31
N ARG A 40 26.12 -1.44 2.90
CA ARG A 40 26.91 -1.46 1.64
C ARG A 40 26.06 -1.23 0.39
N LEU A 41 24.81 -1.69 0.41
CA LEU A 41 23.86 -1.52 -0.69
C LEU A 41 23.10 -0.19 -0.64
N ASN A 42 23.37 0.65 0.36
CA ASN A 42 22.71 1.94 0.60
C ASN A 42 21.18 1.83 0.72
N ILE A 43 20.68 0.76 1.35
CA ILE A 43 19.25 0.49 1.55
C ILE A 43 18.86 0.87 2.99
N GLU A 44 17.87 1.75 3.13
CA GLU A 44 17.27 2.08 4.43
C GLU A 44 16.42 0.91 4.94
N VAL A 45 16.77 0.36 6.10
CA VAL A 45 16.02 -0.70 6.79
C VAL A 45 15.19 -0.08 7.91
N PHE A 46 13.88 -0.30 7.89
CA PHE A 46 12.94 0.18 8.91
C PHE A 46 12.83 -0.80 10.08
N SER A 47 12.73 -2.10 9.77
CA SER A 47 12.69 -3.16 10.77
C SER A 47 13.55 -4.34 10.33
N LEU A 48 14.25 -4.93 11.30
CA LEU A 48 15.01 -6.17 11.15
C LEU A 48 14.58 -7.10 12.26
N LYS A 49 14.08 -8.27 11.89
CA LYS A 49 13.76 -9.35 12.82
C LYS A 49 14.49 -10.60 12.38
N THR A 50 15.22 -11.23 13.29
CA THR A 50 15.87 -12.51 13.06
C THR A 50 15.25 -13.55 13.97
N GLN A 51 15.17 -14.80 13.50
CA GLN A 51 14.74 -15.91 14.32
C GLN A 51 15.68 -17.09 14.09
N LYS A 52 16.04 -17.76 15.18
CA LYS A 52 16.78 -19.01 15.16
C LYS A 52 15.80 -20.16 15.36
N LYS A 53 15.78 -21.09 14.41
CA LYS A 53 14.97 -22.31 14.44
C LYS A 53 15.92 -23.50 14.36
N GLY A 54 16.36 -23.97 15.53
CA GLY A 54 17.44 -24.96 15.64
C GLY A 54 18.74 -24.41 15.06
N SER A 55 19.26 -25.07 14.02
CA SER A 55 20.48 -24.67 13.31
C SER A 55 20.23 -23.66 12.18
N ILE A 56 18.97 -23.41 11.82
CA ILE A 56 18.58 -22.56 10.69
C ILE A 56 18.24 -21.17 11.19
N ILE A 57 18.65 -20.16 10.45
CA ILE A 57 18.30 -18.76 10.69
C ILE A 57 17.31 -18.29 9.64
N THR A 58 16.29 -17.56 10.10
CA THR A 58 15.36 -16.83 9.24
C THR A 58 15.45 -15.34 9.54
N THR A 59 15.18 -14.52 8.53
CA THR A 59 15.24 -13.06 8.69
C THR A 59 14.09 -12.40 7.94
N SER A 60 13.45 -11.44 8.59
CA SER A 60 12.44 -10.57 8.02
C SER A 60 12.96 -9.13 8.05
N LEU A 61 13.01 -8.51 6.88
CA LEU A 61 13.50 -7.16 6.64
C LEU A 61 12.38 -6.30 6.07
N GLU A 62 12.14 -5.14 6.67
CA GLU A 62 11.37 -4.07 6.05
C GLU A 62 12.32 -3.03 5.47
N ILE A 63 12.31 -2.89 4.14
CA ILE A 63 13.17 -1.95 3.44
C ILE A 63 12.33 -0.82 2.82
N LYS A 64 12.91 0.37 2.78
CA LYS A 64 12.32 1.52 2.11
C LYS A 64 12.94 1.67 0.73
N LEU A 65 12.09 1.65 -0.29
CA LEU A 65 12.48 1.93 -1.66
C LEU A 65 11.69 3.14 -2.17
N PRO A 66 12.26 3.94 -3.08
CA PRO A 66 11.55 5.06 -3.69
C PRO A 66 10.32 4.57 -4.47
N SER A 67 9.18 5.25 -4.29
CA SER A 67 7.91 4.92 -4.95
C SER A 67 7.93 5.15 -6.47
N SER A 68 8.91 5.90 -6.98
CA SER A 68 9.13 6.13 -8.41
C SER A 68 9.80 4.96 -9.13
N LEU A 69 10.25 3.94 -8.40
CA LEU A 69 10.93 2.79 -8.98
C LEU A 69 9.93 1.83 -9.64
N SER A 70 10.27 1.27 -10.81
CA SER A 70 9.45 0.23 -11.42
C SER A 70 9.45 -1.05 -10.57
N VAL A 71 8.35 -1.80 -10.61
CA VAL A 71 8.20 -3.08 -9.89
C VAL A 71 9.31 -4.06 -10.26
N GLU A 72 9.72 -4.09 -11.53
CA GLU A 72 10.82 -4.93 -12.02
C GLU A 72 12.17 -4.55 -11.39
N LYS A 73 12.50 -3.25 -11.36
CA LYS A 73 13.73 -2.77 -10.70
C LYS A 73 13.70 -3.04 -9.19
N ALA A 74 12.55 -2.89 -8.53
CA ALA A 74 12.39 -3.20 -7.11
C ALA A 74 12.61 -4.69 -6.82
N THR A 75 12.12 -5.55 -7.71
CA THR A 75 12.30 -7.00 -7.64
C THR A 75 13.77 -7.36 -7.82
N ASN A 76 14.45 -6.77 -8.79
CA ASN A 76 15.88 -7.01 -9.03
C ASN A 76 16.74 -6.59 -7.84
N ILE A 77 16.47 -5.42 -7.24
CA ILE A 77 17.16 -4.98 -6.01
C ILE A 77 16.91 -5.95 -4.86
N SER A 78 15.66 -6.39 -4.70
CA SER A 78 15.29 -7.34 -3.64
C SER A 78 15.94 -8.71 -3.83
N ASN A 79 16.02 -9.20 -5.07
CA ASN A 79 16.68 -10.46 -5.40
C ASN A 79 18.18 -10.39 -5.14
N LYS A 80 18.83 -9.31 -5.57
CA LYS A 80 20.26 -9.09 -5.29
C LYS A 80 20.54 -9.02 -3.80
N LEU A 81 19.73 -8.28 -3.03
CA LEU A 81 19.84 -8.23 -1.58
C LEU A 81 19.67 -9.61 -0.94
N ARG A 82 18.72 -10.41 -1.44
CA ARG A 82 18.49 -11.78 -0.96
C ARG A 82 19.72 -12.66 -1.18
N GLU A 83 20.26 -12.67 -2.38
CA GLU A 83 21.47 -13.43 -2.73
C GLU A 83 22.67 -13.00 -1.90
N ASP A 84 22.90 -11.70 -1.76
CA ASP A 84 24.01 -11.16 -0.96
C ASP A 84 23.88 -11.59 0.51
N LEU A 85 22.68 -11.57 1.08
CA LEU A 85 22.47 -12.01 2.47
C LEU A 85 22.71 -13.51 2.64
N MET A 86 22.21 -14.35 1.72
CA MET A 86 22.38 -15.81 1.79
C MET A 86 23.84 -16.23 1.60
N ASN A 87 24.61 -15.51 0.77
CA ASN A 87 26.02 -15.83 0.52
C ASN A 87 26.95 -15.39 1.67
N ASN A 88 26.60 -14.33 2.39
CA ASN A 88 27.45 -13.79 3.46
C ASN A 88 27.11 -14.35 4.86
N ILE A 89 25.97 -15.02 5.03
CA ILE A 89 25.50 -15.49 6.34
C ILE A 89 25.25 -16.99 6.29
N ASN A 90 26.14 -17.74 6.93
CA ASN A 90 26.02 -19.19 7.07
C ASN A 90 24.72 -19.53 7.81
N ASN A 91 24.04 -20.58 7.35
CA ASN A 91 22.78 -21.10 7.90
C ASN A 91 21.56 -20.17 7.75
N LEU A 92 21.66 -19.07 7.00
CA LEU A 92 20.50 -18.25 6.62
C LEU A 92 19.74 -18.94 5.48
N ARG A 93 18.57 -19.52 5.80
CA ARG A 93 17.80 -20.30 4.81
C ARG A 93 16.62 -19.52 4.24
N PHE A 94 16.06 -18.58 4.99
CA PHE A 94 14.89 -17.80 4.57
C PHE A 94 15.07 -16.32 4.83
N VAL A 95 14.83 -15.51 3.79
CA VAL A 95 14.87 -14.05 3.84
C VAL A 95 13.56 -13.49 3.28
N THR A 96 12.78 -12.88 4.16
CA THR A 96 11.54 -12.17 3.81
C THR A 96 11.87 -10.69 3.69
N ILE A 97 11.60 -10.11 2.52
CA ILE A 97 11.83 -8.67 2.27
C ILE A 97 10.48 -8.03 2.01
N GLN A 98 10.10 -7.09 2.87
CA GLN A 98 8.90 -6.27 2.72
C GLN A 98 9.30 -4.87 2.31
N ILE A 99 8.84 -4.44 1.13
CA ILE A 99 9.09 -3.09 0.63
C ILE A 99 7.98 -2.18 1.17
N LYS A 100 8.36 -1.19 1.97
CA LYS A 100 7.47 -0.07 2.31
C LYS A 100 7.66 1.03 1.27
N SER A 101 6.71 1.16 0.35
CA SER A 101 6.54 2.40 -0.41
C SER A 101 5.67 3.34 0.42
N HIS A 102 6.05 4.63 0.51
CA HIS A 102 5.23 5.63 1.21
C HIS A 102 3.78 5.58 0.75
N GLU A 103 2.88 5.70 1.71
CA GLU A 103 1.44 5.47 1.63
C GLU A 103 0.82 6.17 0.41
N VAL A 104 0.40 5.38 -0.58
CA VAL A 104 -0.71 5.82 -1.44
C VAL A 104 -1.95 5.62 -0.59
N GLY A 105 -2.35 6.65 0.16
CA GLY A 105 -3.63 6.65 0.87
C GLY A 105 -4.77 6.54 -0.13
N THR A 106 -5.15 5.34 -0.53
CA THR A 106 -6.35 5.13 -1.35
C THR A 106 -7.53 5.11 -0.41
N GLN A 107 -8.21 6.25 -0.24
CA GLN A 107 -9.54 6.27 0.35
C GLN A 107 -10.47 5.41 -0.52
N PHE A 108 -10.82 4.23 -0.03
CA PHE A 108 -11.73 3.30 -0.68
C PHE A 108 -13.09 3.34 0.03
N PHE A 109 -14.09 3.94 -0.63
CA PHE A 109 -15.48 3.92 -0.18
C PHE A 109 -16.20 2.70 -0.79
N LYS A 110 -16.58 1.73 0.04
CA LYS A 110 -17.41 0.58 -0.36
C LYS A 110 -18.86 0.85 0.06
N PRO A 111 -19.76 1.26 -0.85
CA PRO A 111 -21.17 1.42 -0.51
C PRO A 111 -21.78 0.08 -0.10
N SER A 112 -22.66 0.11 0.91
CA SER A 112 -23.30 -1.08 1.50
C SER A 112 -24.26 -1.81 0.55
N LEU A 113 -24.65 -1.19 -0.57
CA LEU A 113 -25.60 -1.76 -1.53
C LEU A 113 -25.23 -1.35 -2.97
N GLY A 114 -24.71 -2.30 -3.76
CA GLY A 114 -24.34 -2.13 -5.17
C GLY A 114 -22.98 -2.73 -5.55
N ARG A 115 -22.87 -3.34 -6.74
CA ARG A 115 -21.59 -3.86 -7.30
C ARG A 115 -20.64 -2.68 -7.59
N GLY A 116 -19.42 -2.75 -7.06
CA GLY A 116 -18.41 -1.69 -7.15
C GLY A 116 -18.16 -1.19 -8.57
N PHE A 117 -18.30 0.13 -8.77
CA PHE A 117 -17.96 0.82 -10.01
C PHE A 117 -16.45 1.06 -10.06
N GLY A 118 -15.71 0.18 -10.71
CA GLY A 118 -14.32 0.45 -11.08
C GLY A 118 -14.27 1.53 -12.16
N TRP A 119 -13.44 2.57 -11.95
CA TRP A 119 -13.12 3.64 -12.92
C TRP A 119 -12.30 3.16 -14.14
N GLN A 120 -12.47 1.90 -14.54
CA GLN A 120 -11.81 1.26 -15.68
C GLN A 120 -12.79 0.75 -16.73
N ARG A 121 -14.01 1.28 -16.80
CA ARG A 121 -14.80 1.17 -18.04
C ARG A 121 -14.58 2.39 -18.93
N ARG A 122 -13.48 2.32 -19.68
CA ARG A 122 -13.34 2.97 -20.98
C ARG A 122 -14.64 2.78 -21.79
N GLY A 123 -15.25 3.89 -22.17
CA GLY A 123 -16.05 4.05 -23.38
C GLY A 123 -17.35 3.25 -23.48
N LYS A 124 -18.46 3.79 -22.94
CA LYS A 124 -19.79 3.49 -23.50
C LYS A 124 -20.80 4.65 -23.45
N PHE A 125 -20.31 5.89 -23.38
CA PHE A 125 -21.08 7.08 -23.76
C PHE A 125 -20.30 7.84 -24.83
N LYS A 126 -20.28 7.27 -26.04
CA LYS A 126 -19.80 7.93 -27.26
C LYS A 126 -20.99 8.65 -27.93
N GLY A 127 -21.66 9.48 -27.15
CA GLY A 127 -22.65 10.43 -27.64
C GLY A 127 -22.20 11.80 -27.18
N GLU A 128 -21.84 12.68 -28.11
CA GLU A 128 -21.65 14.09 -27.80
C GLU A 128 -22.99 14.64 -27.29
N ILE A 129 -23.13 14.80 -25.97
CA ILE A 129 -24.18 15.65 -25.43
C ILE A 129 -23.72 17.08 -25.72
N LYS A 130 -23.99 17.57 -26.94
CA LYS A 130 -23.54 18.87 -27.49
C LYS A 130 -23.92 20.11 -26.66
N LYS A 131 -24.63 19.94 -25.54
CA LYS A 131 -25.11 21.04 -24.67
C LYS A 131 -24.71 20.92 -23.20
N ALA A 132 -24.01 19.88 -22.77
CA ALA A 132 -23.61 19.73 -21.36
C ALA A 132 -22.31 20.49 -21.05
N PHE A 133 -22.35 21.82 -21.12
CA PHE A 133 -21.28 22.66 -20.57
C PHE A 133 -21.39 22.70 -19.04
N GLY A 134 -20.46 22.04 -18.35
CA GLY A 134 -20.35 22.11 -16.89
C GLY A 134 -19.84 23.49 -16.44
N ARG A 135 -20.73 24.48 -16.30
CA ARG A 135 -20.39 25.86 -15.85
C ARG A 135 -20.19 25.98 -14.32
N GLY A 136 -19.56 25.01 -13.68
CA GLY A 136 -19.28 25.03 -12.24
C GLY A 136 -20.53 25.01 -11.32
N PRO A 137 -20.35 25.12 -10.00
CA PRO A 137 -21.40 24.93 -8.99
C PRO A 137 -22.22 26.18 -8.62
N GLY A 138 -21.98 27.33 -9.27
CA GLY A 138 -22.69 28.60 -9.04
C GLY A 138 -23.21 29.22 -10.34
N GLY A 139 -23.87 30.38 -10.29
CA GLY A 139 -24.41 31.07 -11.48
C GLY A 139 -25.93 31.18 -11.45
N TYR A 140 -26.53 31.65 -12.55
CA TYR A 140 -27.96 31.94 -12.63
C TYR A 140 -28.66 31.10 -13.70
N CYS A 141 -29.88 30.69 -13.42
CA CYS A 141 -30.80 30.14 -14.42
C CYS A 141 -31.64 31.30 -14.96
N ILE A 142 -31.59 31.54 -16.27
CA ILE A 142 -32.22 32.70 -16.92
C ILE A 142 -33.26 32.23 -17.94
N CYS A 143 -34.38 32.93 -18.03
CA CYS A 143 -35.41 32.72 -19.02
C CYS A 143 -35.00 33.32 -20.37
N SER A 144 -35.07 32.54 -21.44
CA SER A 144 -34.64 32.96 -22.78
C SER A 144 -35.55 34.03 -23.43
N GLU A 145 -36.74 34.28 -22.89
CA GLU A 145 -37.72 35.22 -23.46
C GLU A 145 -37.93 36.51 -22.67
N CYS A 146 -37.74 36.51 -21.35
CA CYS A 146 -38.08 37.67 -20.50
C CYS A 146 -37.04 37.99 -19.42
N ASP A 147 -35.82 37.46 -19.55
CA ASP A 147 -34.65 37.70 -18.69
C ASP A 147 -34.87 37.46 -17.18
N TYR A 148 -35.94 36.74 -16.81
CA TYR A 148 -36.16 36.31 -15.44
C TYR A 148 -35.03 35.39 -14.97
N ASN A 149 -34.34 35.76 -13.89
CA ASN A 149 -33.21 35.02 -13.36
C ASN A 149 -33.48 34.50 -11.93
N ILE A 150 -32.95 33.31 -11.65
CA ILE A 150 -32.91 32.72 -10.30
C ILE A 150 -31.52 32.14 -10.06
N GLU A 151 -31.12 32.07 -8.80
CA GLU A 151 -29.84 31.46 -8.43
C GLU A 151 -29.87 29.95 -8.69
N HIS A 152 -28.81 29.42 -9.31
CA HIS A 152 -28.74 28.01 -9.63
C HIS A 152 -28.52 27.14 -8.38
N GLN A 153 -29.43 26.21 -8.12
CA GLN A 153 -29.29 25.24 -7.05
C GLN A 153 -28.44 24.04 -7.47
N ARG A 154 -27.43 23.72 -6.65
CA ARG A 154 -26.54 22.57 -6.89
C ARG A 154 -27.34 21.27 -6.94
N GLY A 155 -27.08 20.48 -7.98
CA GLY A 155 -27.74 19.18 -8.18
C GLY A 155 -29.10 19.24 -8.88
N ILE A 156 -29.62 20.44 -9.19
CA ILE A 156 -30.89 20.61 -9.91
C ILE A 156 -30.61 21.35 -11.23
N PRO A 157 -30.87 20.75 -12.41
CA PRO A 157 -30.66 21.43 -13.67
C PRO A 157 -31.63 22.62 -13.83
N CYS A 158 -31.18 23.72 -14.44
CA CYS A 158 -32.02 24.91 -14.65
C CYS A 158 -33.32 24.60 -15.41
N SER A 159 -33.30 23.59 -16.28
CA SER A 159 -34.44 23.15 -17.08
C SER A 159 -35.61 22.61 -16.25
N THR A 160 -35.41 22.29 -14.97
CA THR A 160 -36.48 21.86 -14.05
C THR A 160 -37.36 23.03 -13.63
N PHE A 161 -36.82 24.25 -13.61
CA PHE A 161 -37.57 25.45 -13.23
C PHE A 161 -38.30 26.04 -14.44
N LYS A 162 -39.57 26.41 -14.24
CA LYS A 162 -40.38 27.13 -15.23
C LYS A 162 -40.42 28.61 -14.89
N CYS A 163 -40.31 29.45 -15.92
CA CYS A 163 -40.47 30.88 -15.77
C CYS A 163 -41.94 31.21 -15.38
N PRO A 164 -42.19 32.02 -14.33
CA PRO A 164 -43.55 32.40 -13.94
C PRO A 164 -44.23 33.31 -14.97
N LYS A 165 -43.44 34.03 -15.80
CA LYS A 165 -43.95 34.95 -16.84
C LYS A 165 -44.26 34.22 -18.16
N CYS A 166 -43.28 33.50 -18.69
CA CYS A 166 -43.36 32.88 -20.03
C CYS A 166 -43.74 31.40 -20.01
N LYS A 167 -43.74 30.74 -18.84
CA LYS A 167 -43.99 29.30 -18.66
C LYS A 167 -43.03 28.35 -19.41
N ILE A 168 -41.96 28.88 -20.00
CA ILE A 168 -40.85 28.10 -20.59
C ILE A 168 -39.83 27.69 -19.53
N ASN A 169 -39.04 26.67 -19.84
CA ASN A 169 -37.97 26.18 -18.95
C ASN A 169 -36.79 27.16 -18.92
N LEU A 170 -36.18 27.34 -17.74
CA LEU A 170 -35.01 28.19 -17.59
C LEU A 170 -33.75 27.50 -18.15
N GLU A 171 -32.84 28.30 -18.68
CA GLU A 171 -31.57 27.84 -19.24
C GLU A 171 -30.38 28.37 -18.43
N ARG A 172 -29.26 27.65 -18.48
CA ARG A 172 -28.03 28.02 -17.78
C ARG A 172 -27.19 28.94 -18.66
N ARG A 173 -27.12 30.22 -18.29
CA ARG A 173 -26.22 31.21 -18.90
C ARG A 173 -25.04 31.49 -17.98
#